data_AF-T1C7W8-F1
#
_entry.id   AF-T1C7W8-F1
#
_cell.length_a   1.000
_cell.length_b   1.000
_cell.length_c   1.000
_cell.angle_alpha   90.00
_cell.angle_beta   90.00
_cell.angle_gamma   90.00
#
_symmetry.space_group_name_H-M   'P 1'
#
loop_
_entity.id
_entity.type
_entity.pdbx_description
1 polymer ?
#
loop_
_entity_poly.entity_id
_entity_poly.type
_entity_poly.pdbx_seq_one_letter_code
_entity_poly.pdbx_strand_id
1 'polypeptide(L)'
;MSSWFVNVSALKDRLLARNQEITWVPGHVRDGAFGKWLEGAKDWSISRNRFWGTPIPVWKSDDPAFSRVDVYGSIEELAADFGEVPADLHMPEIDNLTRPNPDDPSGKSTMRRVGDVLDCWF
;
A
#
# COMPACT_ATOMS: atom_id res chain seq x y z
N MET A 1 -13.66 -0.17 9.97
CA MET A 1 -12.86 -0.36 8.74
C MET A 1 -11.51 0.31 8.98
N SER A 2 -10.42 -0.44 8.94
CA SER A 2 -9.06 0.12 8.95
C SER A 2 -8.71 0.60 7.53
N SER A 3 -7.91 1.65 7.40
CA SER A 3 -7.39 2.11 6.10
C SER A 3 -5.88 2.24 6.16
N TRP A 4 -5.23 2.03 5.01
CA TRP A 4 -3.79 2.23 4.85
C TRP A 4 -3.51 3.65 4.39
N PHE A 5 -2.51 4.28 5.01
CA PHE A 5 -2.12 5.65 4.72
C PHE A 5 -0.64 5.76 4.38
N VAL A 6 -0.30 6.60 3.41
CA VAL A 6 1.06 7.13 3.26
C VAL A 6 1.20 8.37 4.12
N ASN A 7 2.28 8.41 4.90
CA ASN A 7 2.64 9.54 5.75
C ASN A 7 3.17 10.72 4.90
N VAL A 8 2.27 11.38 4.18
CA VAL A 8 2.55 12.54 3.33
C VAL A 8 2.89 13.76 4.18
N SER A 9 2.33 13.86 5.39
CA SER A 9 2.63 14.99 6.28
C SER A 9 4.13 15.10 6.60
N ALA A 10 4.84 13.97 6.75
CA ALA A 10 6.29 13.93 6.92
C ALA A 10 7.10 14.34 5.67
N LEU A 11 6.48 14.38 4.48
CA LEU A 11 7.12 14.74 3.21
C LEU A 11 6.81 16.18 2.77
N LYS A 12 5.92 16.88 3.47
CA LYS A 12 5.35 18.17 3.05
C LYS A 12 6.39 19.21 2.66
N ASP A 13 7.38 19.45 3.53
CA ASP A 13 8.39 20.47 3.28
C ASP A 13 9.24 20.15 2.04
N ARG A 14 9.52 18.86 1.81
CA ARG A 14 10.23 18.40 0.61
C ARG A 14 9.38 18.58 -0.64
N LEU A 15 8.08 18.29 -0.57
CA LEU A 15 7.16 18.48 -1.70
C LEU A 15 7.04 19.96 -2.07
N LEU A 16 6.94 20.85 -1.08
CA LEU A 16 6.91 22.30 -1.31
C LEU A 16 8.22 22.80 -1.93
N ALA A 17 9.37 22.36 -1.44
CA ALA A 17 10.67 22.72 -2.01
C ALA A 17 10.80 22.26 -3.47
N ARG A 18 10.40 21.01 -3.78
CA ARG A 18 10.43 20.50 -5.16
C ARG A 18 9.44 21.19 -6.07
N ASN A 19 8.27 21.58 -5.57
CA ASN A 19 7.31 22.35 -6.34
C ASN A 19 7.90 23.69 -6.86
N GLN A 20 8.84 24.29 -6.13
CA GLN A 20 9.53 25.52 -6.56
C GLN A 20 10.45 25.32 -7.76
N GLU A 21 10.98 24.11 -7.94
CA GLU A 21 11.86 23.74 -9.06
C GLU A 21 11.08 23.48 -10.36
N ILE A 22 9.75 23.30 -10.27
CA ILE A 22 8.89 22.99 -11.43
C ILE A 22 8.52 24.28 -12.16
N THR A 23 8.66 24.26 -13.49
CA THR A 23 8.14 25.33 -14.37
C THR A 23 6.67 25.06 -14.68
N TRP A 24 5.79 25.75 -13.96
CA TRP A 24 4.34 25.66 -14.16
C TRP A 24 3.86 26.58 -15.29
N VAL A 25 2.90 26.11 -16.07
CA VAL A 25 2.17 26.93 -17.05
C VAL A 25 0.67 26.75 -16.82
N PRO A 26 -0.06 27.80 -16.38
CA PRO A 26 0.43 29.14 -16.05
C PRO A 26 1.21 29.19 -14.72
N GLY A 27 2.19 30.09 -14.63
CA GLY A 27 3.15 30.13 -13.51
C GLY A 27 2.53 30.33 -12.12
N HIS A 28 1.39 31.01 -12.01
CA HIS A 28 0.72 31.24 -10.73
C HIS A 28 0.16 29.98 -10.08
N VAL A 29 0.08 28.84 -10.79
CA VAL A 29 -0.38 27.56 -10.21
C VAL A 29 0.58 27.04 -9.14
N ARG A 30 1.89 27.28 -9.34
CA ARG A 30 2.95 26.85 -8.43
C ARG A 30 2.73 27.31 -7.01
N ASP A 31 2.55 28.62 -6.83
CA ASP A 31 2.36 29.28 -5.53
C ASP A 31 0.87 29.46 -5.19
N GLY A 32 0.00 29.17 -6.17
CA GLY A 32 -1.46 29.25 -6.08
C GLY A 32 -2.09 27.91 -5.74
N ALA A 33 -2.90 27.39 -6.67
CA ALA A 33 -3.76 26.22 -6.41
C ALA A 33 -2.99 24.99 -5.92
N PHE A 34 -1.85 24.65 -6.54
CA PHE A 34 -1.10 23.46 -6.16
C PHE A 34 -0.22 23.69 -4.92
N GLY A 35 0.45 24.83 -4.82
CA GLY A 35 1.24 25.20 -3.64
C GLY A 35 0.40 25.21 -2.36
N LYS A 36 -0.75 25.88 -2.37
CA LYS A 36 -1.67 25.91 -1.22
C LYS A 36 -2.25 24.53 -0.89
N TRP A 37 -2.47 23.68 -1.90
CA TRP A 37 -2.87 22.30 -1.67
C TRP A 37 -1.78 21.50 -0.95
N LEU A 38 -0.51 21.66 -1.35
CA LEU A 38 0.63 21.01 -0.68
C LEU A 38 0.81 21.49 0.76
N GLU A 39 0.66 22.79 1.04
CA GLU A 39 0.71 23.33 2.42
C GLU A 39 -0.33 22.66 3.33
N GLY A 40 -1.53 22.45 2.80
CA GLY A 40 -2.63 21.77 3.46
C GLY A 40 -2.60 20.24 3.41
N ALA A 41 -1.59 19.63 2.78
CA ALA A 41 -1.56 18.19 2.56
C ALA A 41 -1.61 17.41 3.88
N LYS A 42 -2.47 16.38 3.89
CA LYS A 42 -2.64 15.40 4.97
C LYS A 42 -2.17 14.03 4.48
N ASP A 43 -2.07 13.09 5.39
CA ASP A 43 -1.74 11.70 5.05
C ASP A 43 -2.76 11.13 4.06
N TRP A 44 -2.24 10.44 3.05
CA TRP A 44 -3.05 9.97 1.93
C TRP A 44 -3.58 8.58 2.23
N SER A 45 -4.90 8.45 2.31
CA SER A 45 -5.58 7.15 2.35
C SER A 45 -5.45 6.45 1.00
N ILE A 46 -4.64 5.39 0.96
CA ILE A 46 -4.32 4.63 -0.26
C ILE A 46 -5.10 3.31 -0.38
N SER A 47 -5.84 2.89 0.65
CA SER A 47 -6.66 1.67 0.55
C SER A 47 -8.08 1.94 0.08
N ARG A 48 -8.60 1.06 -0.78
CA ARG A 48 -9.96 1.09 -1.31
C ARG A 48 -10.59 -0.29 -1.14
N ASN A 49 -11.79 -0.33 -0.56
CA ASN A 49 -12.59 -1.54 -0.53
C ASN A 49 -13.34 -1.69 -1.88
N ARG A 50 -12.64 -2.23 -2.88
CA ARG A 50 -13.11 -2.40 -4.27
C ARG A 50 -12.61 -3.74 -4.80
N PHE A 51 -13.31 -4.27 -5.80
CA PHE A 51 -12.95 -5.55 -6.42
C PHE A 51 -11.95 -5.42 -7.58
N TRP A 52 -11.91 -4.28 -8.29
CA TRP A 52 -11.00 -4.07 -9.40
C TRP A 52 -10.01 -2.94 -9.10
N GLY A 53 -8.72 -3.28 -9.13
CA GLY A 53 -7.60 -2.40 -8.82
C GLY A 53 -6.36 -3.22 -8.45
N THR A 54 -5.22 -2.56 -8.33
CA THR A 54 -3.96 -3.22 -7.93
C THR A 54 -4.07 -3.70 -6.48
N PRO A 55 -3.97 -5.00 -6.20
CA PRO A 55 -4.03 -5.52 -4.83
C PRO A 55 -2.93 -4.94 -3.95
N ILE A 56 -3.25 -4.53 -2.72
CA ILE A 56 -2.22 -4.08 -1.76
C ILE A 56 -1.38 -5.32 -1.37
N PRO A 57 -0.04 -5.30 -1.53
CA PRO A 57 0.81 -6.47 -1.33
C PRO A 57 1.17 -6.68 0.16
N VAL A 58 0.16 -6.63 1.03
CA VAL A 58 0.31 -6.78 2.48
C VAL A 58 -0.39 -8.04 2.94
N TRP A 59 0.34 -8.90 3.64
CA TRP A 59 -0.18 -10.09 4.31
C TRP A 59 -0.18 -9.89 5.81
N LYS A 60 -1.26 -10.29 6.47
CA LYS A 60 -1.45 -10.17 7.91
C LYS A 60 -1.90 -11.52 8.49
N SER A 61 -1.41 -11.82 9.69
CA SER A 61 -1.91 -12.96 10.47
C SER A 61 -3.40 -12.81 10.78
N ASP A 62 -4.15 -13.92 10.68
CA ASP A 62 -5.54 -14.00 11.11
C ASP A 62 -5.71 -14.22 12.62
N ASP A 63 -4.63 -14.42 13.37
CA ASP A 63 -4.62 -14.57 14.82
C ASP A 63 -3.91 -13.37 15.50
N PRO A 64 -4.61 -12.57 16.33
CA PRO A 64 -4.01 -11.46 17.05
C PRO A 64 -2.98 -11.88 18.12
N ALA A 65 -3.00 -13.12 18.61
CA ALA A 65 -1.99 -13.62 19.54
C ALA A 65 -0.61 -13.77 18.87
N PHE A 66 -0.61 -14.01 17.55
CA PHE A 66 0.58 -14.09 16.71
C PHE A 66 0.53 -12.99 15.65
N SER A 67 0.52 -11.73 16.10
CA SER A 67 0.40 -10.60 15.19
C SER A 67 1.65 -10.45 14.32
N ARG A 68 1.47 -10.57 13.00
CA ARG A 68 2.51 -10.36 11.99
C ARG A 68 1.93 -9.61 10.79
N VAL A 69 2.74 -8.74 10.20
CA VAL A 69 2.43 -8.04 8.94
C VAL A 69 3.67 -8.12 8.05
N ASP A 70 3.52 -8.72 6.88
CA ASP A 70 4.54 -8.79 5.83
C ASP A 70 4.11 -7.92 4.65
N VAL A 71 5.07 -7.24 4.02
CA VAL A 71 4.86 -6.45 2.80
C VAL A 71 5.83 -6.95 1.74
N TYR A 72 5.32 -7.38 0.60
CA TYR A 72 6.12 -7.93 -0.48
C TYR A 72 6.34 -6.88 -1.57
N GLY A 73 7.60 -6.65 -1.93
CA GLY A 73 8.02 -5.67 -2.93
C GLY A 73 8.20 -6.26 -4.33
N SER A 74 8.19 -7.59 -4.48
CA SER A 74 8.46 -8.26 -5.75
C SER A 74 7.80 -9.64 -5.85
N ILE A 75 7.76 -10.18 -7.07
CA ILE A 75 7.28 -11.54 -7.35
C ILE A 75 8.26 -12.57 -6.77
N GLU A 76 9.56 -12.27 -6.79
CA GLU A 76 10.60 -13.15 -6.24
C GLU A 76 10.44 -13.33 -4.72
N GLU A 77 10.11 -12.26 -3.99
CA GLU A 77 9.82 -12.34 -2.55
C GLU A 77 8.54 -13.14 -2.27
N LEU A 78 7.50 -12.98 -3.10
CA LEU A 78 6.30 -13.83 -3.01
C LEU A 78 6.65 -15.30 -3.27
N ALA A 79 7.45 -15.59 -4.30
CA ALA A 79 7.82 -16.96 -4.64
C ALA A 79 8.66 -17.63 -3.53
N ALA A 80 9.51 -16.87 -2.84
CA ALA A 80 10.30 -17.37 -1.72
C ALA A 80 9.42 -17.84 -0.54
N ASP A 81 8.31 -17.14 -0.28
CA ASP A 81 7.45 -17.40 0.89
C ASP A 81 6.24 -18.31 0.57
N PHE A 82 5.74 -18.29 -0.66
CA PHE A 82 4.53 -19.01 -1.08
C PHE A 82 4.78 -20.10 -2.12
N GLY A 83 5.99 -20.19 -2.68
CA GLY A 83 6.33 -21.14 -3.74
C GLY A 83 5.85 -20.65 -5.11
N GLU A 84 4.90 -21.35 -5.72
CA GLU A 84 4.39 -20.97 -7.04
C GLU A 84 3.45 -19.75 -6.91
N VAL A 85 3.76 -18.70 -7.66
CA VAL A 85 2.96 -17.46 -7.73
C VAL A 85 2.09 -17.53 -9.00
N PRO A 86 0.78 -17.19 -8.91
CA PRO A 86 -0.10 -17.18 -10.07
C PRO A 86 0.39 -16.19 -11.13
N ALA A 87 0.13 -16.53 -12.39
CA ALA A 87 0.48 -15.66 -13.52
C ALA A 87 -0.32 -14.35 -13.52
N ASP A 88 -1.56 -14.38 -13.02
CA ASP A 88 -2.37 -13.18 -12.77
C ASP A 88 -2.28 -12.81 -11.29
N LEU A 89 -1.84 -11.59 -11.01
CA LEU A 89 -1.70 -11.04 -9.67
C LEU A 89 -2.93 -10.24 -9.23
N HIS A 90 -4.01 -10.23 -10.02
CA HIS A 90 -5.28 -9.63 -9.62
C HIS A 90 -6.05 -10.54 -8.65
N MET A 91 -7.09 -9.96 -8.06
CA MET A 91 -8.08 -10.73 -7.33
C MET A 91 -9.03 -11.42 -8.32
N PRO A 92 -9.51 -12.64 -8.01
CA PRO A 92 -9.33 -13.37 -6.74
C PRO A 92 -8.04 -14.19 -6.64
N GLU A 93 -7.24 -14.32 -7.69
CA GLU A 93 -6.12 -15.28 -7.78
C GLU A 93 -5.07 -15.06 -6.69
N ILE A 94 -4.62 -13.81 -6.49
CA ILE A 94 -3.60 -13.47 -5.50
C ILE A 94 -4.07 -13.69 -4.06
N ASP A 95 -5.38 -13.67 -3.79
CA ASP A 95 -5.92 -13.85 -2.44
C ASP A 95 -5.78 -15.29 -1.93
N ASN A 96 -5.56 -16.24 -2.85
CA ASN A 96 -5.34 -17.65 -2.50
C ASN A 96 -3.92 -17.91 -1.98
N LEU A 97 -2.98 -16.97 -2.18
CA LEU A 97 -1.64 -17.07 -1.61
C LEU A 97 -1.71 -16.91 -0.10
N THR A 98 -1.61 -18.04 0.59
CA THR A 98 -1.61 -18.10 2.05
C THR A 98 -0.51 -19.03 2.52
N ARG A 99 0.01 -18.77 3.72
CA ARG A 99 1.03 -19.61 4.36
C ARG A 99 0.80 -19.65 5.86
N PRO A 100 1.21 -20.71 6.58
CA PRO A 100 1.23 -20.69 8.03
C PRO A 100 2.03 -19.49 8.54
N ASN A 101 1.57 -18.87 9.62
CA ASN A 101 2.31 -17.79 10.25
C ASN A 101 3.63 -18.34 10.83
N PRO A 102 4.79 -17.83 10.40
CA PRO A 102 6.08 -18.31 10.90
C PRO A 102 6.30 -18.03 12.39
N ASP A 103 5.55 -17.09 12.97
CA ASP A 103 5.66 -16.71 14.38
C ASP A 103 4.77 -17.58 15.29
N ASP A 104 3.90 -18.44 14.72
CA ASP A 104 3.04 -19.36 15.45
C ASP A 104 3.61 -20.78 15.44
N PRO A 105 4.19 -21.26 16.57
CA PRO A 105 4.78 -22.59 16.65
C PRO A 105 3.76 -23.72 16.54
N SER A 106 2.45 -23.43 16.71
CA SER A 106 1.39 -24.41 16.52
C SER A 106 1.00 -24.60 15.05
N GLY A 107 1.39 -23.67 14.18
CA GLY A 107 1.07 -23.66 12.75
C GLY A 107 -0.41 -23.45 12.44
N LYS A 108 -1.20 -22.93 13.39
CA LYS A 108 -2.66 -22.79 13.24
C LYS A 108 -3.06 -21.47 12.61
N SER A 109 -2.35 -20.39 12.93
CA SER A 109 -2.58 -19.08 12.33
C SER A 109 -2.01 -19.00 10.92
N THR A 110 -2.67 -18.22 10.08
CA THR A 110 -2.39 -18.13 8.65
C THR A 110 -2.15 -16.67 8.26
N MET A 111 -1.12 -16.45 7.45
CA MET A 111 -0.89 -15.18 6.78
C MET A 111 -1.83 -15.06 5.57
N ARG A 112 -2.64 -14.00 5.55
CA ARG A 112 -3.61 -13.71 4.47
C ARG A 112 -3.43 -12.30 3.97
N ARG A 113 -3.57 -12.09 2.66
CA ARG A 113 -3.54 -10.75 2.08
C ARG A 113 -4.69 -9.90 2.65
N VAL A 114 -4.45 -8.61 2.86
CA VAL A 114 -5.53 -7.66 3.17
C VAL A 114 -6.47 -7.55 1.97
N GLY A 115 -7.80 -7.49 2.20
CA GLY A 115 -8.78 -7.47 1.10
C GLY A 115 -8.89 -6.15 0.32
N ASP A 116 -8.06 -5.16 0.62
CA ASP A 116 -8.09 -3.86 -0.04
C ASP A 116 -7.23 -3.84 -1.32
N VAL A 117 -7.62 -2.97 -2.25
CA VAL A 117 -6.80 -2.57 -3.42
C VAL A 117 -6.27 -1.15 -3.23
N LEU A 118 -5.24 -0.79 -3.99
CA LEU A 118 -4.69 0.57 -4.01
C LEU A 118 -5.67 1.57 -4.61
N ASP A 119 -5.58 2.82 -4.14
CA ASP A 119 -6.16 3.98 -4.80
C ASP A 119 -5.63 4.07 -6.24
N CYS A 120 -6.49 4.37 -7.20
CA CYS A 120 -6.09 4.40 -8.62
C CYS A 120 -5.12 5.54 -8.98
N TRP A 121 -4.91 6.48 -8.06
CA TRP A 121 -3.95 7.58 -8.18
C TRP A 121 -2.56 7.26 -7.59
N PHE A 122 -2.43 6.13 -6.88
CA PHE A 122 -1.15 5.66 -6.33
C PHE A 122 -0.18 5.29 -7.45
#